data_AF-A0A6N9R0R2-F1
#
_entry.id   AF-A0A6N9R0R2-F1
#
_cell.length_a   1.000
_cell.length_b   1.000
_cell.length_c   1.000
_cell.angle_alpha   90.00
_cell.angle_beta   90.00
_cell.angle_gamma   90.00
#
_symmetry.space_group_name_H-M   'P 1'
#
loop_
_entity.id
_entity.type
_entity.pdbx_description
1 polymer ?
#
loop_
_entity_poly.entity_id
_entity_poly.type
_entity_poly.pdbx_seq_one_letter_code
_entity_poly.pdbx_strand_id
1 'polypeptide(L)'
;MVVMQTDNDGEGGVLSLAALTRKGVPTRAKRWDLIMMLGVIGAEALYADMGHFGRKPINQAWFFLVFPSLLLNYMGQGSLILGHPETVNDSFYLLAPGWARLPLVVLATMATVIASQSVISGAFSSARQAERLGYLPHMTVRHTGQHEEGQI
;
A
#
# COMPACT_ATOMS: atom_id res chain seq x y z
N MET A 1 25.54 -14.06 -43.71
CA MET A 1 24.98 -12.69 -43.68
C MET A 1 23.51 -12.82 -44.03
N VAL A 2 22.66 -13.01 -43.02
CA VAL A 2 21.22 -13.23 -43.18
C VAL A 2 20.55 -11.91 -42.84
N VAL A 3 20.03 -11.23 -43.85
CA VAL A 3 19.10 -10.12 -43.68
C VAL A 3 17.76 -10.74 -43.31
N MET A 4 17.38 -10.64 -42.04
CA MET A 4 16.04 -10.96 -41.56
C MET A 4 15.17 -9.73 -41.84
N GLN A 5 14.58 -9.68 -43.04
CA GLN A 5 13.50 -8.76 -43.35
C GLN A 5 12.27 -9.21 -42.55
N THR A 6 12.01 -8.58 -41.42
CA THR A 6 10.67 -8.58 -40.84
C THR A 6 9.85 -7.60 -41.66
N ASP A 7 9.23 -8.14 -42.70
CA ASP A 7 8.02 -7.57 -43.27
C ASP A 7 7.06 -7.27 -42.11
N ASN A 8 6.65 -6.01 -42.00
CA ASN A 8 5.83 -5.52 -40.92
C ASN A 8 4.70 -4.71 -41.54
N ASP A 9 3.61 -5.41 -41.75
CA ASP A 9 2.40 -5.01 -42.46
C ASP A 9 1.61 -3.97 -41.64
N GLY A 10 2.21 -2.79 -41.42
CA GLY A 10 1.60 -1.68 -40.70
C GLY A 10 1.50 -1.83 -39.18
N GLU A 11 1.85 -2.98 -38.59
CA GLU A 11 1.74 -3.23 -37.13
C GLU A 11 2.90 -2.63 -36.31
N GLY A 12 3.96 -2.17 -36.98
CA GLY A 12 5.15 -1.59 -36.36
C GLY A 12 4.91 -0.30 -35.60
N GLY A 13 3.84 0.44 -35.92
CA GLY A 13 3.52 1.70 -35.24
C GLY A 13 3.26 1.50 -33.75
N VAL A 14 2.41 0.53 -33.40
CA VAL A 14 2.00 0.25 -32.01
C VAL A 14 3.07 -0.48 -31.22
N LEU A 15 3.81 -1.40 -31.82
CA LEU A 15 4.94 -2.07 -31.16
C LEU A 15 6.15 -1.13 -30.98
N SER A 16 6.37 -0.21 -31.92
CA SER A 16 7.39 0.83 -31.80
C SER A 16 6.97 1.93 -30.80
N LEU A 17 5.68 2.29 -30.72
CA LEU A 17 5.14 3.11 -29.63
C LEU A 17 5.26 2.41 -28.28
N ALA A 18 4.91 1.12 -28.16
CA ALA A 18 5.07 0.36 -26.93
C ALA A 18 6.54 0.25 -26.50
N ALA A 19 7.47 0.13 -27.45
CA ALA A 19 8.91 0.15 -27.20
C ALA A 19 9.44 1.55 -26.83
N LEU A 20 8.89 2.63 -27.42
CA LEU A 20 9.25 4.01 -27.11
C LEU A 20 8.72 4.45 -25.74
N THR A 21 7.53 4.01 -25.33
CA THR A 21 7.00 4.24 -23.97
C THR A 21 7.85 3.53 -22.92
N ARG A 22 8.47 2.39 -23.26
CA ARG A 22 9.39 1.66 -22.36
C ARG A 22 10.77 2.34 -22.22
N LYS A 23 11.18 3.17 -23.19
CA LYS A 23 12.48 3.87 -23.19
C LYS A 23 12.46 5.25 -22.53
N GLY A 24 11.30 5.78 -22.19
CA GLY A 24 11.14 7.12 -21.62
C GLY A 24 10.96 7.17 -20.10
N VAL A 25 11.16 6.06 -19.38
CA VAL A 25 10.88 5.99 -17.95
C VAL A 25 12.19 6.15 -17.17
N PRO A 26 12.50 7.36 -16.65
CA PRO A 26 13.72 7.58 -15.89
C PRO A 26 13.63 6.83 -14.57
N THR A 27 14.79 6.45 -14.05
CA THR A 27 15.09 5.65 -12.84
C THR A 27 14.37 6.06 -11.54
N ARG A 28 13.60 7.16 -11.54
CA ARG A 28 12.63 7.55 -10.51
C ARG A 28 11.36 6.67 -10.51
N ALA A 29 11.05 6.01 -11.63
CA ALA A 29 9.82 5.24 -11.78
C ALA A 29 9.76 3.95 -10.96
N LYS A 30 10.88 3.28 -10.67
CA LYS A 30 10.84 2.11 -9.76
C LYS A 30 10.25 2.45 -8.40
N ARG A 31 10.47 3.67 -7.91
CA ARG A 31 9.90 4.17 -6.65
C ARG A 31 8.40 4.44 -6.78
N TRP A 32 7.97 4.99 -7.91
CA TRP A 32 6.55 5.22 -8.21
C TRP A 32 5.78 3.93 -8.42
N ASP A 33 6.34 2.98 -9.17
CA ASP A 33 5.78 1.64 -9.37
C ASP A 33 5.63 0.92 -8.03
N LEU A 34 6.63 1.03 -7.15
CA LEU A 34 6.55 0.51 -5.79
C LEU A 34 5.45 1.19 -4.96
N ILE A 35 5.36 2.53 -4.98
CA ILE A 35 4.31 3.27 -4.23
C ILE A 35 2.92 2.88 -4.74
N MET A 36 2.73 2.76 -6.06
CA MET A 36 1.47 2.33 -6.65
C MET A 36 1.15 0.89 -6.27
N MET A 37 2.12 -0.02 -6.33
CA MET A 37 1.93 -1.41 -5.94
C MET A 37 1.58 -1.53 -4.45
N LEU A 38 2.24 -0.77 -3.58
CA LEU A 38 1.91 -0.70 -2.15
C LEU A 38 0.50 -0.15 -1.92
N GLY A 39 0.09 0.87 -2.67
CA GLY A 39 -1.27 1.41 -2.63
C GLY A 39 -2.33 0.38 -3.03
N VAL A 40 -2.08 -0.37 -4.10
CA VAL A 40 -2.97 -1.46 -4.56
C VAL A 40 -3.02 -2.59 -3.52
N ILE A 41 -1.88 -3.01 -2.97
CA ILE A 41 -1.83 -4.03 -1.91
C ILE A 41 -2.59 -3.56 -0.66
N GLY A 42 -2.47 -2.28 -0.28
CA GLY A 42 -3.23 -1.70 0.82
C GLY A 42 -4.74 -1.67 0.56
N ALA A 43 -5.16 -1.37 -0.68
CA ALA A 43 -6.56 -1.37 -1.08
C ALA A 43 -7.17 -2.79 -1.07
N GLU A 44 -6.44 -3.78 -1.57
CA GLU A 44 -6.84 -5.20 -1.51
C GLU A 44 -6.95 -5.70 -0.07
N ALA A 45 -6.04 -5.29 0.82
CA ALA A 45 -6.12 -5.61 2.24
C ALA A 45 -7.40 -5.02 2.87
N LEU A 46 -7.73 -3.75 2.58
CA LEU A 46 -8.99 -3.14 3.00
C LEU A 46 -10.22 -3.86 2.43
N TYR A 47 -10.15 -4.34 1.19
CA TYR A 47 -11.24 -5.10 0.57
C TYR A 47 -11.40 -6.50 1.19
N ALA A 48 -10.30 -7.18 1.51
CA ALA A 48 -10.31 -8.45 2.25
C ALA A 48 -10.92 -8.26 3.65
N ASP A 49 -10.57 -7.17 4.34
CA ASP A 49 -11.15 -6.82 5.64
C ASP A 49 -12.67 -6.54 5.54
N MET A 50 -13.17 -6.00 4.42
CA MET A 50 -14.61 -5.88 4.17
C MET A 50 -15.32 -7.23 4.05
N GLY A 51 -14.62 -8.27 3.60
CA GLY A 51 -15.13 -9.65 3.58
C GLY A 51 -15.26 -10.26 4.98
N HIS A 52 -14.39 -9.88 5.92
CA HIS A 52 -14.36 -10.44 7.27
C HIS A 52 -15.25 -9.65 8.27
N PHE A 53 -15.15 -8.32 8.27
CA PHE A 53 -15.90 -7.44 9.20
C PHE A 53 -17.22 -6.91 8.61
N GLY A 54 -17.40 -7.02 7.30
CA GLY A 54 -18.51 -6.42 6.58
C GLY A 54 -18.29 -4.95 6.21
N ARG A 55 -19.07 -4.46 5.25
CA ARG A 55 -18.92 -3.10 4.70
C ARG A 55 -19.30 -1.98 5.68
N LYS A 56 -20.28 -2.21 6.56
CA LYS A 56 -20.86 -1.17 7.43
C LYS A 56 -19.85 -0.64 8.47
N PRO A 57 -19.13 -1.48 9.24
CA PRO A 57 -18.14 -1.01 10.22
C PRO A 57 -16.99 -0.23 9.57
N ILE A 58 -16.48 -0.70 8.42
CA ILE A 58 -15.37 -0.05 7.72
C ILE A 58 -15.77 1.32 7.18
N ASN A 59 -16.96 1.45 6.58
CA ASN A 59 -17.46 2.75 6.15
C ASN A 59 -17.64 3.71 7.33
N GLN A 60 -18.17 3.24 8.47
CA GLN A 60 -18.33 4.08 9.65
C GLN A 60 -16.98 4.56 10.20
N ALA A 61 -16.00 3.66 10.34
CA ALA A 61 -14.65 4.03 10.76
C ALA A 61 -14.01 5.02 9.77
N TRP A 62 -14.23 4.83 8.47
CA TRP A 62 -13.72 5.74 7.45
C TRP A 62 -14.30 7.15 7.58
N PHE A 63 -15.63 7.29 7.59
CA PHE A 63 -16.27 8.61 7.59
C PHE A 63 -16.21 9.34 8.93
N PHE A 64 -16.22 8.61 10.06
CA PHE A 64 -16.25 9.24 11.39
C PHE A 64 -14.89 9.36 12.06
N LEU A 65 -13.89 8.57 11.66
CA LEU A 65 -12.58 8.56 12.32
C LEU A 65 -11.44 8.86 11.35
N VAL A 66 -11.26 8.04 10.32
CA VAL A 66 -10.08 8.12 9.44
C VAL A 66 -10.11 9.39 8.59
N PHE A 67 -11.18 9.61 7.83
CA PHE A 67 -11.33 10.76 6.94
C PHE A 67 -11.22 12.11 7.66
N PRO A 68 -11.99 12.39 8.75
CA PRO A 68 -11.86 13.68 9.44
C PRO A 68 -10.48 13.87 10.07
N SER A 69 -9.86 12.80 10.60
CA SER A 69 -8.51 12.89 11.16
C SER A 69 -7.46 13.22 10.10
N LEU A 70 -7.52 12.55 8.94
CA LEU A 70 -6.63 12.84 7.80
C LEU A 70 -6.83 14.26 7.29
N LEU A 71 -8.09 14.70 7.14
CA LEU A 71 -8.40 16.05 6.68
C LEU A 71 -7.79 17.11 7.60
N LEU A 72 -8.03 17.00 8.91
CA LEU A 72 -7.46 17.93 9.90
C LEU A 72 -5.93 17.89 9.89
N ASN A 73 -5.33 16.71 9.78
CA ASN A 73 -3.89 16.56 9.76
C ASN A 73 -3.26 17.22 8.52
N TYR A 74 -3.82 17.01 7.32
CA TYR A 74 -3.33 17.64 6.10
C TYR A 74 -3.57 19.15 6.06
N MET A 75 -4.72 19.62 6.56
CA MET A 75 -4.97 21.07 6.67
C MET A 75 -3.97 21.73 7.63
N GLY A 76 -3.66 21.08 8.76
CA GLY A 76 -2.65 21.56 9.69
C GLY A 76 -1.26 21.59 9.06
N GLN A 77 -0.83 20.53 8.38
CA GLN A 77 0.44 20.49 7.66
C GLN A 77 0.51 21.57 6.57
N GLY A 78 -0.58 21.74 5.81
CA GLY A 78 -0.68 22.78 4.78
C GLY A 78 -0.55 24.18 5.36
N SER A 79 -1.22 24.46 6.49
CA SER A 79 -1.09 25.74 7.19
C SER A 79 0.33 25.98 7.70
N LEU A 80 1.02 24.94 8.19
CA LEU A 80 2.39 25.05 8.70
C LEU A 80 3.37 25.36 7.56
N ILE A 81 3.27 24.62 6.46
CA ILE A 81 4.14 24.77 5.28
C ILE A 81 3.96 26.14 4.61
N LEU A 82 2.74 26.68 4.59
CA LEU A 82 2.48 28.02 4.05
C LEU A 82 3.18 29.14 4.85
N GLY A 83 3.33 28.96 6.17
CA GLY A 83 4.04 29.92 7.03
C GLY A 83 5.55 29.69 7.11
N HIS A 84 5.99 28.43 7.01
CA HIS A 84 7.37 27.99 7.20
C HIS A 84 7.72 26.91 6.16
N PRO A 85 8.07 27.29 4.91
CA PRO A 85 8.30 26.34 3.82
C PRO A 85 9.45 25.34 4.09
N GLU A 86 10.36 25.67 5.00
CA GLU A 86 11.43 24.80 5.47
C GLU A 86 10.93 23.54 6.21
N THR A 87 9.69 23.50 6.70
CA THR A 87 9.18 22.38 7.49
C THR A 87 8.72 21.19 6.66
N VAL A 88 8.84 21.22 5.32
CA VAL A 88 8.20 20.24 4.41
C VAL A 88 8.52 18.77 4.72
N ASN A 89 9.74 18.49 5.21
CA ASN A 89 10.20 17.11 5.46
C ASN A 89 9.64 16.52 6.77
N ASP A 90 9.43 17.36 7.79
CA ASP A 90 9.07 16.93 9.15
C ASP A 90 7.74 17.55 9.62
N SER A 91 6.92 18.03 8.68
CA SER A 91 5.70 18.80 8.96
C SER A 91 4.74 18.09 9.92
N PHE A 92 4.62 16.75 9.81
CA PHE A 92 3.80 15.96 10.71
C PHE A 92 4.25 16.05 12.17
N TYR A 93 5.56 15.95 12.44
CA TYR A 93 6.10 16.00 13.81
C TYR A 93 6.17 17.42 14.34
N LEU A 94 6.40 18.40 13.48
CA LEU A 94 6.45 19.82 13.85
C LEU A 94 5.08 20.41 14.15
N LEU A 95 4.00 19.75 13.72
CA LEU A 95 2.63 20.10 14.11
C LEU A 95 2.40 19.98 15.63
N ALA A 96 3.14 19.11 16.30
CA ALA A 96 3.02 18.90 17.74
C ALA A 96 3.92 19.87 18.53
N PRO A 97 3.43 20.42 19.66
CA PRO A 97 4.26 21.23 20.55
C PRO A 97 5.45 20.42 21.06
N GLY A 98 6.56 21.10 21.39
CA GLY A 98 7.85 20.46 21.71
C GLY A 98 7.79 19.26 22.67
N TRP A 99 6.97 19.36 23.71
CA TRP A 99 6.78 18.30 24.70
C TRP A 99 5.99 17.09 24.17
N ALA A 100 5.07 17.30 23.22
CA ALA A 100 4.20 16.26 22.66
C ALA A 100 4.84 15.51 21.48
N ARG A 101 5.98 16.00 20.96
CA ARG A 101 6.69 15.36 19.84
C ARG A 101 7.16 13.95 20.16
N LEU A 102 7.80 13.74 21.32
CA LEU A 102 8.26 12.41 21.72
C LEU A 102 7.10 11.42 21.90
N PRO A 103 6.01 11.77 22.62
CA PRO A 103 4.79 10.95 22.65
C PRO A 103 4.23 10.64 21.26
N LEU A 104 4.19 11.63 20.35
CA LEU A 104 3.70 11.44 18.99
C LEU A 104 4.56 10.45 18.20
N VAL A 105 5.88 10.49 18.34
CA VAL A 105 6.79 9.53 17.71
C VAL A 105 6.52 8.11 18.23
N VAL A 106 6.33 7.95 19.55
CA VAL A 106 6.00 6.63 20.12
C VAL A 106 4.66 6.13 19.58
N LEU A 107 3.63 6.99 19.54
CA LEU A 107 2.32 6.64 18.99
C LEU A 107 2.40 6.27 17.50
N ALA A 108 3.13 7.03 16.69
CA ALA A 108 3.34 6.74 15.28
C ALA A 108 4.08 5.41 15.07
N THR A 109 5.07 5.12 15.92
CA THR A 109 5.80 3.85 15.91
C THR A 109 4.86 2.69 16.23
N MET A 110 4.05 2.82 17.27
CA MET A 110 3.06 1.81 17.64
C MET A 110 2.02 1.58 16.53
N ALA A 111 1.51 2.66 15.93
CA ALA A 111 0.60 2.57 14.80
C ALA A 111 1.25 1.83 13.60
N THR A 112 2.53 2.09 13.34
CA THR A 112 3.30 1.38 12.30
C THR A 112 3.42 -0.12 12.58
N VAL A 113 3.69 -0.50 13.84
CA VAL A 113 3.74 -1.91 14.26
C VAL A 113 2.40 -2.60 14.05
N ILE A 114 1.30 -1.98 14.48
CA ILE A 114 -0.07 -2.52 14.31
C ILE A 114 -0.41 -2.67 12.83
N ALA A 115 -0.14 -1.64 12.01
CA ALA A 115 -0.39 -1.69 10.57
C ALA A 115 0.40 -2.82 9.89
N SER A 116 1.66 -3.04 10.29
CA SER A 116 2.47 -4.15 9.75
C SER A 116 1.86 -5.51 10.09
N GLN A 117 1.26 -5.68 11.27
CA GLN A 117 0.61 -6.95 11.65
C GLN A 117 -0.64 -7.20 10.81
N SER A 118 -1.46 -6.19 10.57
CA SER A 118 -2.64 -6.29 9.69
C SER A 118 -2.25 -6.72 8.27
N VAL A 119 -1.16 -6.16 7.71
CA VAL A 119 -0.68 -6.52 6.37
C VAL A 119 -0.18 -7.97 6.32
N ILE A 120 0.56 -8.44 7.33
CA ILE A 120 1.04 -9.84 7.40
C ILE A 120 -0.15 -10.80 7.43
N SER A 121 -1.15 -10.54 8.28
CA SER A 121 -2.37 -11.35 8.38
C SER A 121 -3.16 -11.35 7.07
N GLY A 122 -3.30 -10.19 6.43
CA GLY A 122 -3.92 -10.06 5.11
C GLY A 122 -3.20 -10.90 4.04
N ALA A 123 -1.87 -10.88 4.03
CA ALA A 123 -1.07 -11.65 3.08
C ALA A 123 -1.26 -13.17 3.24
N PHE A 124 -1.32 -13.69 4.47
CA PHE A 124 -1.61 -15.10 4.72
C PHE A 124 -3.04 -15.49 4.30
N SER A 125 -4.02 -14.61 4.56
CA SER A 125 -5.41 -14.82 4.11
C SER A 125 -5.50 -14.91 2.58
N SER A 126 -4.84 -13.99 1.86
CA SER A 126 -4.80 -13.99 0.40
C SER A 126 -4.08 -15.21 -0.16
N ALA A 127 -2.97 -15.64 0.45
CA ALA A 127 -2.25 -16.85 0.03
C ALA A 127 -3.13 -18.11 0.17
N ARG A 128 -3.91 -18.21 1.26
CA ARG A 128 -4.85 -19.32 1.47
C ARG A 128 -6.02 -19.31 0.50
N GLN A 129 -6.50 -18.12 0.12
CA GLN A 129 -7.52 -18.00 -0.94
C GLN A 129 -6.98 -18.41 -2.31
N ALA A 130 -5.75 -18.03 -2.64
CA ALA A 130 -5.10 -18.44 -3.88
C ALA A 130 -4.85 -19.96 -3.95
N GLU A 131 -4.52 -20.61 -2.83
CA GLU A 131 -4.42 -22.06 -2.73
C GLU A 131 -5.77 -22.75 -3.03
N ARG A 132 -6.88 -22.26 -2.43
CA ARG A 132 -8.23 -22.79 -2.67
C ARG A 132 -8.68 -22.64 -4.13
N LEU A 133 -8.22 -21.59 -4.81
CA LEU A 133 -8.50 -21.34 -6.22
C LEU A 133 -7.57 -22.12 -7.17
N GLY A 134 -6.63 -22.91 -6.65
CA GLY A 134 -5.69 -23.70 -7.44
C GLY A 134 -4.54 -22.90 -8.06
N TYR A 135 -4.36 -21.62 -7.68
CA TYR A 135 -3.26 -20.78 -8.14
C TYR A 135 -1.94 -21.07 -7.41
N LEU A 136 -1.99 -21.68 -6.22
CA LEU A 136 -0.82 -22.08 -5.44
C LEU A 136 -0.87 -23.57 -5.09
N PRO A 137 0.29 -24.27 -5.03
CA PRO A 137 0.35 -25.65 -4.54
C PRO A 137 -0.11 -25.71 -3.08
N HIS A 138 -0.66 -26.86 -2.67
CA HIS A 138 -1.22 -27.02 -1.33
C HIS A 138 -0.14 -26.77 -0.28
N MET A 139 -0.35 -25.76 0.55
CA MET A 139 0.61 -25.32 1.55
C MET A 139 0.36 -26.10 2.83
N THR A 140 1.35 -26.88 3.28
CA THR A 140 1.26 -27.55 4.58
C THR A 140 1.31 -26.50 5.69
N VAL A 141 0.18 -26.25 6.34
CA VAL A 141 0.10 -25.37 7.50
C VAL A 141 0.81 -26.04 8.67
N ARG A 142 2.05 -25.63 8.94
CA ARG A 142 2.79 -26.07 10.12
C ARG A 142 2.49 -25.14 11.28
N HIS A 143 1.59 -25.57 12.16
CA HIS A 143 1.27 -24.87 13.40
C HIS A 143 2.50 -24.89 14.33
N THR A 144 3.03 -23.72 14.67
CA THR A 144 4.23 -23.58 15.53
C THR A 144 3.87 -23.58 17.03
N GLY A 145 2.59 -23.70 17.40
CA GLY A 145 2.11 -23.75 18.78
C GLY A 145 1.38 -25.07 19.08
N GLN A 146 1.65 -25.66 20.25
CA GLN A 146 1.00 -26.88 20.75
C GLN A 146 -0.40 -26.63 21.37
N HIS A 147 -0.96 -25.43 21.26
CA HIS A 147 -2.29 -25.09 21.78
C HIS A 147 -3.01 -24.22 20.74
N GLU A 148 -4.32 -24.43 20.63
CA GLU A 148 -5.27 -23.78 19.71
C GLU A 148 -5.39 -24.46 18.32
N GLU A 149 -5.77 -25.74 18.33
CA GLU A 149 -6.64 -26.28 17.27
C GLU A 149 -8.01 -25.58 17.38
N GLY A 150 -8.35 -24.70 16.44
CA GLY A 150 -9.77 -24.44 16.17
C GLY A 150 -10.30 -23.01 16.21
N GLN A 151 -9.53 -21.99 15.81
CA GLN A 151 -10.18 -20.76 15.32
C GLN A 151 -9.68 -20.36 13.93
N ILE A 152 -10.55 -20.68 12.97
CA ILE A 152 -10.71 -20.02 11.68
C ILE A 152 -11.38 -18.66 11.89
#